data_AF-A0A518HIK5-F1
#
_entry.id   AF-A0A518HIK5-F1
#
_cell.length_a   1.000
_cell.length_b   1.000
_cell.length_c   1.000
_cell.angle_alpha   90.00
_cell.angle_beta   90.00
_cell.angle_gamma   90.00
#
_symmetry.space_group_name_H-M   'P 1'
#
loop_
_entity.id
_entity.type
_entity.pdbx_description
1 polymer ?
#
loop_
_entity_poly.entity_id
_entity_poly.type
_entity_poly.pdbx_seq_one_letter_code
_entity_poly.pdbx_strand_id
1 'polypeptide(L)'
;MIPSKKSSPIKSTALVSMALASMALISISLAAVADACQVPVFRYALERWPADNYELVVLHDGPLGEAESKLVEHLRASDRQSSVAANCGVRLIEVADLQDDVLKSVWTEHGKSGKPVLVSLYPVTAQEVPDRLIAAAPLNAESVGNLIDSPIRQEIAKRLVAGESAVWIFVPCGDPKQDQVALDNLTRLVQQNEQSLELPEQEEIEDEQELLQQVAIDLRLDFSILTLQRDDPKEQFLLKMLLASEPDLEGLDQPMAFPVLGRGRVLYALVGKGISELTIGLASRFIIGPCSCQVKNQNPGFDLLMAVDWEKKIGTAKLSDPLPETTSAPVLLTIPPGRNAK
;
A
#
# COMPACT_ATOMS: atom_id res chain seq x y z
N MET A 1 -64.02 43.43 -51.24
CA MET A 1 -62.87 43.20 -52.13
C MET A 1 -61.91 44.38 -51.98
N ILE A 2 -60.63 44.09 -51.66
CA ILE A 2 -59.41 44.94 -51.76
C ILE A 2 -59.20 46.00 -50.63
N PRO A 3 -57.95 46.21 -50.12
CA PRO A 3 -57.63 46.15 -48.67
C PRO A 3 -56.76 47.32 -48.08
N SER A 4 -56.33 47.13 -46.81
CA SER A 4 -55.12 47.68 -46.11
C SER A 4 -55.26 49.09 -45.49
N LYS A 5 -54.71 49.46 -44.31
CA LYS A 5 -53.54 49.01 -43.53
C LYS A 5 -53.57 49.57 -42.08
N LYS A 6 -53.06 48.76 -41.14
CA LYS A 6 -52.19 49.03 -39.95
C LYS A 6 -52.47 50.21 -38.99
N SER A 7 -52.53 49.86 -37.70
CA SER A 7 -51.85 50.57 -36.60
C SER A 7 -51.27 49.56 -35.60
N SER A 8 -50.20 49.97 -34.91
CA SER A 8 -49.32 49.18 -34.04
C SER A 8 -49.19 49.84 -32.65
N PRO A 9 -48.87 49.09 -31.58
CA PRO A 9 -48.05 49.62 -30.47
C PRO A 9 -46.84 48.68 -30.18
N ILE A 10 -45.60 49.16 -30.15
CA ILE A 10 -44.82 49.82 -29.06
C ILE A 10 -44.43 48.89 -27.87
N LYS A 11 -43.15 48.47 -27.93
CA LYS A 11 -42.06 48.42 -26.91
C LYS A 11 -42.32 47.87 -25.49
N SER A 12 -41.71 46.72 -25.16
CA SER A 12 -41.23 46.39 -23.79
C SER A 12 -40.34 45.12 -23.73
N THR A 13 -39.23 45.05 -24.47
CA THR A 13 -38.35 43.85 -24.40
C THR A 13 -36.85 44.14 -24.31
N ALA A 14 -36.40 45.40 -24.31
CA ALA A 14 -34.97 45.69 -24.41
C ALA A 14 -34.23 45.91 -23.07
N LEU A 15 -34.89 45.84 -21.90
CA LEU A 15 -34.27 46.18 -20.61
C LEU A 15 -34.08 45.01 -19.64
N VAL A 16 -34.57 43.81 -19.95
CA VAL A 16 -34.42 42.62 -19.07
C VAL A 16 -33.24 41.75 -19.49
N SER A 17 -32.79 41.81 -20.74
CA SER A 17 -31.70 40.96 -21.24
C SER A 17 -30.28 41.42 -20.87
N MET A 18 -30.10 42.62 -20.31
CA MET A 18 -28.76 43.14 -19.99
C MET A 18 -28.34 42.94 -18.53
N ALA A 19 -29.29 42.68 -17.62
CA ALA A 19 -29.00 42.40 -16.21
C ALA A 19 -28.76 40.89 -15.92
N LEU A 20 -29.30 40.00 -16.75
CA LEU A 20 -29.10 38.55 -16.61
C LEU A 20 -27.78 38.05 -17.26
N ALA A 21 -27.20 38.83 -18.18
CA ALA A 21 -25.92 38.50 -18.81
C ALA A 21 -24.72 38.84 -17.90
N SER A 22 -24.84 39.82 -17.00
CA SER A 22 -23.77 40.19 -16.06
C SER A 22 -23.77 39.37 -14.77
N MET A 23 -24.88 38.71 -14.43
CA MET A 23 -24.95 37.80 -13.26
C MET A 23 -24.60 36.35 -13.58
N ALA A 24 -24.57 35.97 -14.87
CA ALA A 24 -24.13 34.66 -15.32
C ALA A 24 -22.61 34.57 -15.60
N LEU A 25 -21.91 35.71 -15.67
CA LEU A 25 -20.47 35.77 -15.91
C LEU A 25 -19.60 35.90 -14.64
N ILE A 26 -20.20 36.04 -13.45
CA ILE A 26 -19.45 36.18 -12.17
C ILE A 26 -19.42 34.87 -11.36
N SER A 27 -20.08 33.80 -11.83
CA SER A 27 -20.20 32.54 -11.08
C SER A 27 -19.18 31.46 -11.50
N ILE A 28 -18.13 31.80 -12.24
CA ILE A 28 -17.11 30.83 -12.72
C ILE A 28 -15.84 30.82 -11.84
N SER A 29 -15.72 31.71 -10.86
CA SER A 29 -14.43 31.92 -10.16
C SER A 29 -14.47 31.49 -8.70
N LEU A 30 -14.58 30.18 -8.45
CA LEU A 30 -14.16 29.50 -7.21
C LEU A 30 -14.35 27.98 -7.35
N ALA A 31 -14.02 27.42 -8.52
CA ALA A 31 -13.50 26.06 -8.50
C ALA A 31 -12.12 26.20 -7.86
N ALA A 32 -12.02 25.91 -6.56
CA ALA A 32 -10.72 25.58 -5.98
C ALA A 32 -10.15 24.50 -6.89
N VAL A 33 -9.10 24.84 -7.63
CA VAL A 33 -8.29 23.84 -8.30
C VAL A 33 -7.80 23.00 -7.13
N ALA A 34 -8.36 21.79 -6.97
CA ALA A 34 -7.79 20.86 -6.04
C ALA A 34 -6.42 20.57 -6.63
N ASP A 35 -5.39 21.22 -6.10
CA ASP A 35 -4.01 20.98 -6.50
C ASP A 35 -3.78 19.49 -6.36
N ALA A 36 -3.74 18.81 -7.50
CA ALA A 36 -3.44 17.40 -7.53
C ALA A 36 -1.99 17.30 -7.07
N CYS A 37 -1.80 16.71 -5.90
CA CYS A 37 -0.50 16.47 -5.29
C CYS A 37 0.44 15.84 -6.34
N GLN A 38 1.37 16.64 -6.88
CA GLN A 38 2.35 16.17 -7.87
C GLN A 38 3.43 15.28 -7.24
N VAL A 39 3.37 15.06 -5.92
CA VAL A 39 4.29 14.18 -5.23
C VAL A 39 4.13 12.75 -5.77
N PRO A 40 5.24 12.12 -6.20
CA PRO A 40 5.22 10.73 -6.64
C PRO A 40 4.66 9.78 -5.57
N VAL A 41 3.94 8.74 -6.00
CA VAL A 41 3.36 7.74 -5.09
C VAL A 41 4.40 7.15 -4.15
N PHE A 42 5.59 6.79 -4.61
CA PHE A 42 6.63 6.20 -3.76
C PHE A 42 7.11 7.13 -2.64
N ARG A 43 7.25 8.44 -2.94
CA ARG A 43 7.63 9.45 -1.95
C ARG A 43 6.51 9.66 -0.94
N TYR A 44 5.28 9.84 -1.42
CA TYR A 44 4.13 10.02 -0.54
C TYR A 44 3.92 8.78 0.34
N ALA A 45 4.06 7.57 -0.22
CA ALA A 45 3.97 6.32 0.51
C ALA A 45 5.04 6.21 1.60
N LEU A 46 6.29 6.59 1.31
CA LEU A 46 7.34 6.60 2.32
C LEU A 46 7.04 7.61 3.42
N GLU A 47 6.72 8.85 3.07
CA GLU A 47 6.62 9.95 4.03
C GLU A 47 5.32 9.89 4.86
N ARG A 48 4.20 9.48 4.25
CA ARG A 48 2.84 9.68 4.78
C ARG A 48 2.02 8.42 5.01
N TRP A 49 2.34 7.29 4.39
CA TRP A 49 1.58 6.05 4.62
C TRP A 49 2.24 5.26 5.75
N PRO A 50 1.68 5.27 6.98
CA PRO A 50 2.21 4.44 8.05
C PRO A 50 2.13 2.97 7.67
N ALA A 51 3.10 2.16 8.10
CA ALA A 51 3.07 0.73 7.88
C ALA A 51 1.86 0.11 8.60
N ASP A 52 1.11 -0.75 7.90
CA ASP A 52 -0.06 -1.39 8.47
C ASP A 52 0.31 -2.42 9.53
N ASN A 53 -0.58 -2.59 10.50
CA ASN A 53 -0.29 -3.37 11.67
C ASN A 53 -0.81 -4.81 11.55
N TYR A 54 0.12 -5.75 11.47
CA TYR A 54 -0.17 -7.17 11.49
C TYR A 54 -0.74 -7.61 12.83
N GLU A 55 -1.54 -8.66 12.81
CA GLU A 55 -2.09 -9.27 14.02
C GLU A 55 -1.46 -10.65 14.22
N LEU A 56 -0.71 -10.78 15.30
CA LEU A 56 -0.11 -12.04 15.73
C LEU A 56 -0.92 -12.59 16.89
N VAL A 57 -1.44 -13.79 16.76
CA VAL A 57 -2.27 -14.43 17.79
C VAL A 57 -1.58 -15.70 18.27
N VAL A 58 -1.31 -15.77 19.56
CA VAL A 58 -0.85 -16.99 20.22
C VAL A 58 -2.06 -17.69 20.81
N LEU A 59 -2.41 -18.83 20.22
CA LEU A 59 -3.47 -19.72 20.70
C LEU A 59 -2.86 -20.75 21.65
N HIS A 60 -3.45 -20.91 22.84
CA HIS A 60 -2.96 -21.86 23.83
C HIS A 60 -4.10 -22.54 24.59
N ASP A 61 -3.83 -23.72 25.12
CA ASP A 61 -4.71 -24.47 26.00
C ASP A 61 -3.97 -24.72 27.31
N GLY A 62 -4.40 -24.06 28.39
CA GLY A 62 -3.69 -24.04 29.67
C GLY A 62 -2.50 -23.06 29.70
N PRO A 63 -1.73 -23.05 30.81
CA PRO A 63 -0.64 -22.09 31.00
C PRO A 63 0.51 -22.34 30.03
N LEU A 64 1.10 -21.26 29.52
CA LEU A 64 2.35 -21.30 28.76
C LEU A 64 3.52 -21.72 29.67
N GLY A 65 4.42 -22.54 29.14
CA GLY A 65 5.71 -22.83 29.77
C GLY A 65 6.63 -21.60 29.81
N GLU A 66 7.74 -21.70 30.54
CA GLU A 66 8.71 -20.60 30.67
C GLU A 66 9.32 -20.20 29.31
N ALA A 67 9.66 -21.19 28.47
CA ALA A 67 10.23 -20.94 27.14
C ALA A 67 9.24 -20.24 26.21
N GLU A 68 7.98 -20.66 26.21
CA GLU A 68 6.89 -20.08 25.42
C GLU A 68 6.58 -18.65 25.88
N SER A 69 6.53 -18.44 27.20
CA SER A 69 6.32 -17.11 27.78
C SER A 69 7.40 -16.12 27.34
N LYS A 70 8.68 -16.54 27.35
CA LYS A 70 9.80 -15.73 26.83
C LYS A 70 9.66 -15.40 25.35
N LEU A 71 9.13 -16.32 24.54
CA LEU A 71 8.87 -16.07 23.12
C LEU A 71 7.74 -15.05 22.92
N VAL A 72 6.66 -15.14 23.70
CA VAL A 72 5.58 -14.14 23.68
C VAL A 72 6.08 -12.77 24.11
N GLU A 73 6.91 -12.70 25.16
CA GLU A 73 7.56 -11.47 25.59
C GLU A 73 8.46 -10.89 24.50
N HIS A 74 9.22 -11.72 23.78
CA HIS A 74 10.04 -11.28 22.64
C HIS A 74 9.19 -10.69 21.50
N LEU A 75 8.08 -11.35 21.15
CA LEU A 75 7.13 -10.81 20.17
C LEU A 75 6.55 -9.47 20.63
N ARG A 76 6.15 -9.34 21.91
CA ARG A 76 5.62 -8.10 22.48
C ARG A 76 6.66 -6.99 22.61
N ALA A 77 7.91 -7.31 22.90
CA ALA A 77 9.00 -6.33 22.91
C ALA A 77 9.29 -5.78 21.50
N SER A 78 8.89 -6.53 20.48
CA SER A 78 8.93 -6.13 19.08
C SER A 78 7.70 -5.32 18.67
N ASP A 79 6.69 -5.15 19.52
CA ASP A 79 5.48 -4.35 19.30
C ASP A 79 5.70 -2.87 19.73
N ARG A 80 5.51 -1.95 18.77
CA ARG A 80 5.29 -0.49 18.82
C ARG A 80 5.95 0.44 19.87
N GLN A 81 6.86 0.00 20.74
CA GLN A 81 7.52 0.85 21.75
C GLN A 81 9.04 0.71 21.82
N SER A 82 9.67 0.05 20.85
CA SER A 82 11.13 -0.06 20.72
C SER A 82 11.59 0.60 19.42
N SER A 83 12.84 1.10 19.39
CA SER A 83 13.50 1.63 18.17
C SER A 83 13.78 0.56 17.09
N VAL A 84 13.19 -0.62 17.23
CA VAL A 84 13.23 -1.81 16.36
C VAL A 84 11.82 -2.42 16.23
N ALA A 85 10.76 -1.67 16.57
CA ALA A 85 9.41 -2.20 16.58
C ALA A 85 8.97 -2.64 15.18
N ALA A 86 8.56 -3.90 15.07
CA ALA A 86 7.83 -4.40 13.92
C ALA A 86 6.41 -3.82 13.90
N ASN A 87 5.85 -3.66 12.71
CA ASN A 87 4.46 -3.27 12.49
C ASN A 87 3.50 -4.43 12.79
N CYS A 88 3.49 -4.93 14.02
CA CYS A 88 2.63 -6.01 14.47
C CYS A 88 2.13 -5.78 15.91
N GLY A 89 0.94 -6.31 16.22
CA GLY A 89 0.42 -6.41 17.58
C GLY A 89 0.23 -7.86 18.00
N VAL A 90 0.50 -8.17 19.27
CA VAL A 90 0.48 -9.56 19.79
C VAL A 90 -0.69 -9.78 20.74
N ARG A 91 -1.57 -10.72 20.40
CA ARG A 91 -2.68 -11.20 21.24
C ARG A 91 -2.38 -12.59 21.77
N LEU A 92 -2.69 -12.83 23.03
CA LEU A 92 -2.67 -14.15 23.64
C LEU A 92 -4.12 -14.55 23.91
N ILE A 93 -4.55 -15.70 23.40
CA ILE A 93 -5.94 -16.17 23.50
C ILE A 93 -5.95 -17.61 23.98
N GLU A 94 -6.62 -17.85 25.11
CA GLU A 94 -6.91 -19.20 25.55
C GLU A 94 -8.01 -19.81 24.68
N VAL A 95 -7.83 -21.06 24.27
CA VAL A 95 -8.74 -21.75 23.34
C VAL A 95 -10.16 -21.84 23.89
N ALA A 96 -10.33 -21.89 25.21
CA ALA A 96 -11.64 -21.86 25.85
C ALA A 96 -12.42 -20.55 25.57
N ASP A 97 -11.72 -19.45 25.30
CA ASP A 97 -12.29 -18.12 25.02
C ASP A 97 -12.38 -17.81 23.52
N LEU A 98 -12.01 -18.76 22.64
CA LEU A 98 -12.04 -18.54 21.19
C LEU A 98 -13.47 -18.34 20.67
N GLN A 99 -13.71 -17.16 20.10
CA GLN A 99 -14.98 -16.83 19.44
C GLN A 99 -14.87 -16.85 17.90
N ASP A 100 -13.70 -16.52 17.37
CA ASP A 100 -13.41 -16.44 15.93
C ASP A 100 -13.34 -17.82 15.28
N ASP A 101 -14.15 -18.06 14.26
CA ASP A 101 -14.27 -19.37 13.61
C ASP A 101 -13.03 -19.74 12.77
N VAL A 102 -12.32 -18.75 12.21
CA VAL A 102 -11.05 -18.98 11.51
C VAL A 102 -10.01 -19.47 12.51
N LEU A 103 -9.89 -18.81 13.65
CA LEU A 103 -8.94 -19.22 14.70
C LEU A 103 -9.31 -20.58 15.32
N LYS A 104 -10.60 -20.92 15.44
CA LYS A 104 -11.03 -22.27 15.87
C LYS A 104 -10.62 -23.34 14.84
N SER A 105 -10.75 -23.05 13.55
CA SER A 105 -10.30 -23.96 12.48
C SER A 105 -8.80 -24.18 12.56
N VAL A 106 -8.03 -23.09 12.68
CA VAL A 106 -6.56 -23.13 12.84
C VAL A 106 -6.16 -23.94 14.07
N TRP A 107 -6.81 -23.76 15.21
CA TRP A 107 -6.55 -24.56 16.41
C TRP A 107 -6.88 -26.05 16.20
N THR A 108 -7.99 -26.36 15.53
CA THR A 108 -8.39 -27.74 15.26
C THR A 108 -7.35 -28.47 14.40
N GLU A 109 -6.75 -27.76 13.45
CA GLU A 109 -5.75 -28.33 12.52
C GLU A 109 -4.35 -28.44 13.15
N HIS A 110 -3.89 -27.39 13.82
CA HIS A 110 -2.49 -27.28 14.25
C HIS A 110 -2.30 -27.40 15.77
N GLY A 111 -3.33 -27.07 16.53
CA GLY A 111 -3.31 -26.94 17.98
C GLY A 111 -3.58 -28.23 18.74
N LYS A 112 -3.03 -28.30 19.95
CA LYS A 112 -3.28 -29.38 20.93
C LYS A 112 -2.82 -28.92 22.32
N SER A 113 -3.34 -29.55 23.36
CA SER A 113 -3.00 -29.22 24.75
C SER A 113 -1.49 -29.22 24.98
N GLY A 114 -0.98 -28.15 25.60
CA GLY A 114 0.45 -27.93 25.84
C GLY A 114 1.30 -27.68 24.58
N LYS A 115 0.68 -27.38 23.43
CA LYS A 115 1.35 -27.03 22.17
C LYS A 115 0.73 -25.77 21.58
N PRO A 116 1.15 -24.58 22.05
CA PRO A 116 0.63 -23.32 21.54
C PRO A 116 0.96 -23.10 20.08
N VAL A 117 0.05 -22.41 19.39
CA VAL A 117 0.13 -22.09 17.97
C VAL A 117 0.26 -20.58 17.82
N LEU A 118 1.25 -20.16 17.03
CA LEU A 118 1.41 -18.79 16.56
C LEU A 118 0.71 -18.63 15.21
N VAL A 119 -0.33 -17.80 15.19
CA VAL A 119 -1.13 -17.47 14.02
C VAL A 119 -0.76 -16.07 13.57
N SER A 120 -0.52 -15.89 12.27
CA SER A 120 -0.18 -14.60 11.67
C SER A 120 -1.29 -14.18 10.72
N LEU A 121 -1.83 -12.99 10.94
CA LEU A 121 -2.93 -12.44 10.15
C LEU A 121 -2.53 -11.11 9.50
N TYR A 122 -3.00 -10.93 8.27
CA TYR A 122 -2.94 -9.65 7.59
C TYR A 122 -3.69 -8.56 8.39
N PRO A 123 -3.23 -7.30 8.28
CA PRO A 123 -3.94 -6.15 8.84
C PRO A 123 -5.37 -6.08 8.31
N VAL A 124 -6.32 -5.64 9.14
CA VAL A 124 -7.72 -5.42 8.71
C VAL A 124 -7.86 -4.35 7.62
N THR A 125 -6.84 -3.51 7.45
CA THR A 125 -6.76 -2.45 6.42
C THR A 125 -6.33 -2.96 5.05
N ALA A 126 -5.79 -4.17 4.95
CA ALA A 126 -5.40 -4.80 3.69
C ALA A 126 -6.62 -5.37 2.96
N GLN A 127 -7.54 -4.49 2.52
CA GLN A 127 -8.86 -4.87 1.98
C GLN A 127 -8.80 -5.65 0.67
N GLU A 128 -7.68 -5.60 -0.06
CA GLU A 128 -7.48 -6.35 -1.31
C GLU A 128 -7.07 -7.80 -1.06
N VAL A 129 -6.62 -8.12 0.17
CA VAL A 129 -6.26 -9.50 0.52
C VAL A 129 -7.54 -10.28 0.86
N PRO A 130 -7.80 -11.41 0.18
CA PRO A 130 -9.07 -12.15 0.29
C PRO A 130 -9.21 -12.90 1.62
N ASP A 131 -8.12 -13.51 2.11
CA ASP A 131 -8.06 -14.21 3.38
C ASP A 131 -7.01 -13.54 4.28
N ARG A 132 -7.40 -13.23 5.51
CA ARG A 132 -6.48 -12.62 6.47
C ARG A 132 -5.45 -13.62 6.98
N LEU A 133 -5.69 -14.93 6.92
CA LEU A 133 -4.77 -15.93 7.43
C LEU A 133 -3.52 -16.05 6.52
N ILE A 134 -2.35 -15.75 7.07
CA ILE A 134 -1.06 -15.91 6.36
C ILE A 134 -0.48 -17.29 6.67
N ALA A 135 -0.40 -17.61 7.96
CA ALA A 135 0.26 -18.81 8.43
C ALA A 135 -0.17 -19.16 9.85
N ALA A 136 -0.17 -20.47 10.13
CA ALA A 136 -0.14 -21.03 11.46
C ALA A 136 1.15 -21.84 11.64
N ALA A 137 1.83 -21.64 12.78
CA ALA A 137 3.08 -22.33 13.10
C ALA A 137 3.13 -22.67 14.60
N PRO A 138 3.92 -23.68 15.02
CA PRO A 138 4.18 -23.88 16.45
C PRO A 138 4.86 -22.65 17.08
N LEU A 139 4.51 -22.30 18.30
CA LEU A 139 5.24 -21.26 19.03
C LEU A 139 6.62 -21.78 19.45
N ASN A 140 7.64 -21.49 18.65
CA ASN A 140 9.03 -21.83 18.93
C ASN A 140 9.99 -20.73 18.43
N ALA A 141 11.27 -20.83 18.79
CA ALA A 141 12.27 -19.81 18.46
C ALA A 141 12.47 -19.63 16.94
N GLU A 142 12.38 -20.71 16.16
CA GLU A 142 12.52 -20.66 14.70
C GLU A 142 11.36 -19.90 14.05
N SER A 143 10.12 -20.23 14.44
CA SER A 143 8.91 -19.60 13.90
C SER A 143 8.86 -18.11 14.26
N VAL A 144 9.22 -17.77 15.50
CA VAL A 144 9.31 -16.36 15.94
C VAL A 144 10.43 -15.62 15.21
N GLY A 145 11.60 -16.26 15.05
CA GLY A 145 12.75 -15.68 14.34
C GLY A 145 12.42 -15.33 12.89
N ASN A 146 11.90 -16.28 12.12
CA ASN A 146 11.51 -16.08 10.71
C ASN A 146 10.35 -15.07 10.54
N LEU A 147 9.46 -15.00 11.55
CA LEU A 147 8.35 -14.05 11.53
C LEU A 147 8.83 -12.62 11.68
N ILE A 148 9.67 -12.34 12.68
CA ILE A 148 10.09 -10.98 13.01
C ILE A 148 11.20 -10.51 12.07
N ASP A 149 12.13 -11.40 11.71
CA ASP A 149 13.30 -11.04 10.92
C ASP A 149 13.38 -11.78 9.59
N SER A 150 13.91 -11.10 8.57
CA SER A 150 14.11 -11.62 7.23
C SER A 150 15.25 -10.84 6.57
N PRO A 151 16.33 -11.50 6.14
CA PRO A 151 17.41 -10.87 5.39
C PRO A 151 16.92 -10.03 4.20
N ILE A 152 15.95 -10.52 3.43
CA ILE A 152 15.38 -9.80 2.30
C ILE A 152 14.58 -8.58 2.77
N ARG A 153 13.75 -8.68 3.82
CA ARG A 153 13.04 -7.51 4.36
C ARG A 153 14.01 -6.45 4.89
N GLN A 154 15.11 -6.85 5.53
CA GLN A 154 16.15 -5.93 5.95
C GLN A 154 16.82 -5.21 4.77
N GLU A 155 17.14 -5.94 3.69
CA GLU A 155 17.75 -5.35 2.50
C GLU A 155 16.76 -4.44 1.75
N ILE A 156 15.47 -4.80 1.68
CA ILE A 156 14.41 -3.92 1.15
C ILE A 156 14.39 -2.61 1.94
N ALA A 157 14.33 -2.68 3.28
CA ALA A 157 14.31 -1.49 4.13
C ALA A 157 15.55 -0.60 3.89
N LYS A 158 16.73 -1.22 3.80
CA LYS A 158 17.98 -0.51 3.53
C LYS A 158 17.95 0.22 2.19
N ARG A 159 17.44 -0.41 1.13
CA ARG A 159 17.37 0.17 -0.22
C ARG A 159 16.34 1.29 -0.32
N LEU A 160 15.15 1.11 0.24
CA LEU A 160 14.11 2.15 0.30
C LEU A 160 14.59 3.37 1.10
N VAL A 161 15.25 3.16 2.25
CA VAL A 161 15.87 4.24 3.03
C VAL A 161 17.06 4.88 2.30
N ALA A 162 17.74 4.15 1.43
CA ALA A 162 18.82 4.68 0.61
C ALA A 162 18.34 5.52 -0.58
N GLY A 163 17.04 5.66 -0.80
CA GLY A 163 16.50 6.53 -1.83
C GLY A 163 15.78 5.83 -2.99
N GLU A 164 15.77 4.50 -3.04
CA GLU A 164 15.19 3.77 -4.17
C GLU A 164 13.67 3.93 -4.25
N SER A 165 13.16 4.08 -5.47
CA SER A 165 11.72 4.25 -5.72
C SER A 165 10.94 2.97 -5.42
N ALA A 166 11.51 1.82 -5.80
CA ALA A 166 10.96 0.52 -5.46
C ALA A 166 12.02 -0.58 -5.50
N VAL A 167 11.80 -1.62 -4.69
CA VAL A 167 12.55 -2.87 -4.71
C VAL A 167 11.61 -3.97 -5.18
N TRP A 168 11.97 -4.66 -6.25
CA TRP A 168 11.22 -5.78 -6.80
C TRP A 168 11.69 -7.09 -6.17
N ILE A 169 10.78 -7.84 -5.56
CA ILE A 169 11.06 -9.21 -5.12
C ILE A 169 10.77 -10.15 -6.29
N PHE A 170 11.76 -10.92 -6.72
CA PHE A 170 11.61 -11.99 -7.70
C PHE A 170 11.59 -13.35 -7.00
N VAL A 171 10.56 -14.15 -7.23
CA VAL A 171 10.40 -15.50 -6.68
C VAL A 171 10.46 -16.52 -7.82
N PRO A 172 11.54 -17.31 -7.96
CA PRO A 172 11.62 -18.36 -8.97
C PRO A 172 10.63 -19.49 -8.66
N CYS A 173 10.19 -20.24 -9.67
CA CYS A 173 9.39 -21.46 -9.49
C CYS A 173 10.22 -22.74 -9.45
N GLY A 174 11.52 -22.70 -9.77
CA GLY A 174 12.40 -23.86 -9.78
C GLY A 174 12.54 -24.53 -11.14
N ASP A 175 11.86 -24.03 -12.18
CA ASP A 175 12.16 -24.36 -13.58
C ASP A 175 13.22 -23.38 -14.11
N PRO A 176 14.46 -23.83 -14.37
CA PRO A 176 15.55 -22.93 -14.74
C PRO A 176 15.28 -22.13 -16.02
N LYS A 177 14.49 -22.66 -16.96
CA LYS A 177 14.18 -21.93 -18.21
C LYS A 177 13.14 -20.86 -17.97
N GLN A 178 12.09 -21.18 -17.22
CA GLN A 178 11.04 -20.19 -16.91
C GLN A 178 11.61 -19.07 -16.03
N ASP A 179 12.39 -19.44 -15.01
CA ASP A 179 13.00 -18.50 -14.08
C ASP A 179 13.97 -17.56 -14.79
N GLN A 180 14.84 -18.08 -15.65
CA GLN A 180 15.79 -17.27 -16.41
C GLN A 180 15.06 -16.28 -17.32
N VAL A 181 14.06 -16.75 -18.09
CA VAL A 181 13.29 -15.88 -19.00
C VAL A 181 12.57 -14.76 -18.24
N ALA A 182 11.97 -15.09 -17.09
CA ALA A 182 11.25 -14.11 -16.28
C ALA A 182 12.20 -13.08 -15.64
N LEU A 183 13.32 -13.54 -15.07
CA LEU A 183 14.30 -12.65 -14.45
C LEU A 183 14.99 -11.74 -15.47
N ASP A 184 15.33 -12.25 -16.66
CA ASP A 184 15.92 -11.45 -17.74
C ASP A 184 14.94 -10.36 -18.21
N ASN A 185 13.66 -10.73 -18.36
CA ASN A 185 12.61 -9.77 -18.71
C ASN A 185 12.44 -8.70 -17.64
N LEU A 186 12.34 -9.10 -16.37
CA LEU A 186 12.20 -8.17 -15.25
C LEU A 186 13.40 -7.21 -15.22
N THR A 187 14.62 -7.73 -15.23
CA THR A 187 15.86 -6.95 -15.17
C THR A 187 15.93 -5.93 -16.30
N ARG A 188 15.72 -6.38 -17.54
CA ARG A 188 15.77 -5.50 -18.71
C ARG A 188 14.71 -4.40 -18.65
N LEU A 189 13.47 -4.75 -18.31
CA LEU A 189 12.34 -3.80 -18.34
C LEU A 189 12.39 -2.81 -17.19
N VAL A 190 12.82 -3.24 -16.00
CA VAL A 190 13.05 -2.36 -14.86
C VAL A 190 14.13 -1.33 -15.19
N GLN A 191 15.27 -1.77 -15.76
CA GLN A 191 16.34 -0.86 -16.20
C GLN A 191 15.88 0.09 -17.31
N GLN A 192 15.08 -0.38 -18.26
CA GLN A 192 14.52 0.47 -19.32
C GLN A 192 13.56 1.53 -18.75
N ASN A 193 12.71 1.17 -17.80
CA ASN A 193 11.81 2.11 -17.15
C ASN A 193 12.58 3.14 -16.31
N GLU A 194 13.64 2.73 -15.63
CA GLU A 194 14.50 3.65 -14.89
C GLU A 194 15.09 4.75 -15.78
N GLN A 195 15.46 4.41 -17.02
CA GLN A 195 16.07 5.34 -17.97
C GLN A 195 15.07 6.20 -18.75
N SER A 196 13.80 5.78 -18.83
CA SER A 196 12.81 6.37 -19.75
C SER A 196 11.62 7.03 -19.08
N LEU A 197 11.35 6.71 -17.80
CA LEU A 197 10.31 7.35 -17.04
C LEU A 197 10.83 8.67 -16.45
N GLU A 198 9.92 9.64 -16.33
CA GLU A 198 10.19 10.93 -15.74
C GLU A 198 9.29 11.13 -14.52
N LEU A 199 9.85 11.73 -13.47
CA LEU A 199 9.04 12.11 -12.32
C LEU A 199 8.08 13.24 -12.73
N PRO A 200 6.87 13.30 -12.12
CA PRO A 200 5.96 14.43 -12.28
C PRO A 200 6.67 15.76 -12.04
N GLU A 201 6.31 16.78 -12.82
CA GLU A 201 6.78 18.14 -12.62
C GLU A 201 6.35 18.61 -11.22
N GLN A 202 7.31 19.04 -10.40
CA GLN A 202 7.03 19.68 -9.12
C GLN A 202 6.89 21.18 -9.37
N GLU A 203 5.84 21.80 -8.83
CA GLU A 203 5.76 23.25 -8.81
C GLU A 203 6.85 23.79 -7.88
N GLU A 204 7.63 24.79 -8.33
CA GLU A 204 8.64 25.44 -7.48
C GLU A 204 7.93 26.16 -6.33
N ILE A 205 8.05 25.63 -5.10
CA ILE A 205 7.49 26.24 -3.90
C ILE A 205 8.55 27.15 -3.26
N GLU A 206 8.14 28.34 -2.77
CA GLU A 206 9.02 29.16 -1.92
C GLU A 206 9.50 28.31 -0.72
N ASP A 207 10.81 28.28 -0.47
CA ASP A 207 11.50 27.46 0.54
C ASP A 207 11.70 25.96 0.23
N GLU A 208 11.31 25.46 -0.96
CA GLU A 208 11.53 24.07 -1.36
C GLU A 208 13.01 23.66 -1.27
N GLN A 209 13.91 24.55 -1.66
CA GLN A 209 15.34 24.27 -1.65
C GLN A 209 15.93 24.18 -0.24
N GLU A 210 15.36 24.89 0.74
CA GLU A 210 15.71 24.74 2.15
C GLU A 210 15.14 23.43 2.71
N LEU A 211 13.90 23.09 2.36
CA LEU A 211 13.27 21.84 2.77
C LEU A 211 14.00 20.61 2.21
N LEU A 212 14.41 20.62 0.94
CA LEU A 212 15.22 19.57 0.31
C LEU A 212 16.53 19.31 1.05
N GLN A 213 17.16 20.34 1.64
CA GLN A 213 18.37 20.18 2.46
C GLN A 213 18.11 19.55 3.83
N GLN A 214 16.87 19.59 4.32
CA GLN A 214 16.47 19.05 5.62
C GLN A 214 15.94 17.63 5.54
N VAL A 215 15.47 17.18 4.37
CA VAL A 215 14.95 15.82 4.17
C VAL A 215 16.10 14.81 4.33
N ALA A 216 15.86 13.77 5.14
CA ALA A 216 16.89 12.78 5.46
C ALA A 216 17.17 11.77 4.34
N ILE A 217 16.21 11.58 3.43
CA ILE A 217 16.25 10.58 2.37
C ILE A 217 16.15 11.26 1.01
N ASP A 218 17.25 11.21 0.26
CA ASP A 218 17.31 11.66 -1.12
C ASP A 218 16.71 10.59 -2.06
N LEU A 219 15.41 10.73 -2.33
CA LEU A 219 14.67 9.81 -3.17
C LEU A 219 14.98 10.04 -4.65
N ARG A 220 15.23 8.95 -5.36
CA ARG A 220 15.55 8.93 -6.79
C ARG A 220 14.71 7.90 -7.53
N LEU A 221 14.55 8.13 -8.83
CA LEU A 221 14.02 7.13 -9.74
C LEU A 221 15.09 6.04 -9.93
N ASP A 222 14.96 4.98 -9.14
CA ASP A 222 15.89 3.86 -9.07
C ASP A 222 15.10 2.63 -8.67
N PHE A 223 15.33 1.52 -9.37
CA PHE A 223 14.64 0.27 -9.14
C PHE A 223 15.64 -0.87 -9.03
N SER A 224 15.53 -1.65 -7.97
CA SER A 224 16.38 -2.82 -7.79
C SER A 224 15.58 -4.12 -7.70
N ILE A 225 16.27 -5.25 -7.87
CA ILE A 225 15.68 -6.59 -7.78
C ILE A 225 16.37 -7.36 -6.65
N LEU A 226 15.58 -8.12 -5.89
CA LEU A 226 16.02 -9.10 -4.90
C LEU A 226 15.37 -10.44 -5.19
N THR A 227 16.18 -11.50 -5.26
CA THR A 227 15.65 -12.86 -5.48
C THR A 227 15.35 -13.53 -4.14
N LEU A 228 14.10 -13.94 -3.96
CA LEU A 228 13.62 -14.74 -2.83
C LEU A 228 13.53 -16.21 -3.27
N GLN A 229 14.44 -17.05 -2.78
CA GLN A 229 14.40 -18.49 -3.07
C GLN A 229 13.29 -19.16 -2.25
N ARG A 230 12.50 -20.03 -2.90
CA ARG A 230 11.37 -20.71 -2.23
C ARG A 230 11.82 -21.64 -1.10
N ASP A 231 13.03 -22.18 -1.19
CA ASP A 231 13.61 -23.12 -0.24
C ASP A 231 14.53 -22.46 0.81
N ASP A 232 14.66 -21.12 0.82
CA ASP A 232 15.46 -20.44 1.85
C ASP A 232 14.76 -20.54 3.22
N PRO A 233 15.34 -21.26 4.20
CA PRO A 233 14.70 -21.46 5.49
C PRO A 233 14.50 -20.17 6.29
N LYS A 234 15.28 -19.11 5.99
CA LYS A 234 15.17 -17.81 6.68
C LYS A 234 14.07 -16.92 6.13
N GLU A 235 13.54 -17.26 4.96
CA GLU A 235 12.58 -16.43 4.24
C GLU A 235 11.19 -17.06 4.13
N GLN A 236 10.99 -18.20 4.79
CA GLN A 236 9.74 -18.97 4.69
C GLN A 236 8.50 -18.15 5.09
N PHE A 237 8.62 -17.27 6.08
CA PHE A 237 7.51 -16.39 6.44
C PHE A 237 7.25 -15.30 5.39
N LEU A 238 8.30 -14.68 4.83
CA LEU A 238 8.17 -13.71 3.75
C LEU A 238 7.49 -14.35 2.52
N LEU A 239 7.92 -15.56 2.14
CA LEU A 239 7.31 -16.31 1.05
C LEU A 239 5.80 -16.54 1.31
N LYS A 240 5.43 -17.00 2.51
CA LYS A 240 4.02 -17.21 2.88
C LYS A 240 3.20 -15.94 2.81
N MET A 241 3.75 -14.80 3.23
CA MET A 241 3.07 -13.51 3.05
C MET A 241 2.77 -13.30 1.56
N LEU A 242 3.78 -13.29 0.71
CA LEU A 242 3.61 -13.03 -0.73
C LEU A 242 2.65 -14.02 -1.41
N LEU A 243 2.67 -15.31 -1.04
CA LEU A 243 1.81 -16.31 -1.66
C LEU A 243 0.37 -16.30 -1.11
N ALA A 244 0.15 -15.84 0.12
CA ALA A 244 -1.18 -15.71 0.72
C ALA A 244 -1.87 -14.38 0.36
N SER A 245 -1.21 -13.46 -0.35
CA SER A 245 -1.78 -12.14 -0.66
C SER A 245 -2.90 -12.20 -1.70
N GLU A 246 -2.93 -13.23 -2.54
CA GLU A 246 -3.94 -13.44 -3.57
C GLU A 246 -4.33 -14.94 -3.62
N PRO A 247 -5.57 -15.31 -3.99
CA PRO A 247 -6.11 -16.66 -3.76
C PRO A 247 -5.33 -17.81 -4.42
N ASP A 248 -4.72 -17.55 -5.57
CA ASP A 248 -4.21 -18.61 -6.45
C ASP A 248 -2.69 -18.79 -6.37
N LEU A 249 -1.94 -17.87 -5.74
CA LEU A 249 -0.49 -17.79 -5.91
C LEU A 249 0.25 -19.02 -5.36
N GLU A 250 -0.17 -19.56 -4.22
CA GLU A 250 0.52 -20.71 -3.60
C GLU A 250 0.60 -21.93 -4.53
N GLY A 251 -0.43 -22.15 -5.36
CA GLY A 251 -0.52 -23.29 -6.27
C GLY A 251 0.11 -23.09 -7.65
N LEU A 252 0.72 -21.94 -7.94
CA LEU A 252 1.27 -21.64 -9.26
C LEU A 252 2.74 -22.04 -9.38
N ASP A 253 3.02 -22.95 -10.32
CA ASP A 253 4.37 -23.35 -10.73
C ASP A 253 5.00 -22.34 -11.72
N GLN A 254 4.92 -21.05 -11.41
CA GLN A 254 5.40 -19.96 -12.26
C GLN A 254 6.24 -18.96 -11.47
N PRO A 255 7.26 -18.33 -12.09
CA PRO A 255 8.02 -17.29 -11.43
C PRO A 255 7.12 -16.08 -11.16
N MET A 256 7.39 -15.36 -10.09
CA MET A 256 6.60 -14.21 -9.65
C MET A 256 7.49 -13.00 -9.41
N ALA A 257 6.95 -11.80 -9.63
CA ALA A 257 7.59 -10.55 -9.28
C ALA A 257 6.63 -9.63 -8.50
N PHE A 258 7.13 -9.01 -7.43
CA PHE A 258 6.36 -8.18 -6.52
C PHE A 258 7.08 -6.83 -6.31
N PRO A 259 6.57 -5.71 -6.83
CA PRO A 259 7.15 -4.40 -6.56
C PRO A 259 6.82 -3.93 -5.14
N VAL A 260 7.83 -3.47 -4.41
CA VAL A 260 7.72 -2.97 -3.04
C VAL A 260 8.17 -1.52 -2.97
N LEU A 261 7.36 -0.63 -2.40
CA LEU A 261 7.61 0.81 -2.29
C LEU A 261 7.31 1.37 -0.90
N GLY A 262 7.70 2.62 -0.65
CA GLY A 262 7.34 3.34 0.56
C GLY A 262 7.84 2.65 1.83
N ARG A 263 6.93 2.37 2.77
CA ARG A 263 7.23 1.67 4.03
C ARG A 263 7.04 0.15 3.95
N GLY A 264 7.37 -0.43 2.81
CA GLY A 264 7.22 -1.87 2.55
C GLY A 264 5.89 -2.26 1.91
N ARG A 265 5.20 -1.35 1.21
CA ARG A 265 3.96 -1.65 0.48
C ARG A 265 4.27 -2.45 -0.78
N VAL A 266 3.79 -3.69 -0.82
CA VAL A 266 3.75 -4.56 -2.00
C VAL A 266 2.51 -4.21 -2.82
N LEU A 267 2.62 -4.08 -4.14
CA LEU A 267 1.44 -3.94 -5.00
C LEU A 267 0.75 -5.31 -5.21
N TYR A 268 0.74 -5.81 -6.45
CA TYR A 268 0.17 -7.10 -6.86
C TYR A 268 1.25 -7.99 -7.47
N ALA A 269 0.99 -9.29 -7.56
CA ALA A 269 1.89 -10.24 -8.18
C ALA A 269 1.89 -10.13 -9.71
N LEU A 270 3.08 -10.12 -10.32
CA LEU A 270 3.25 -10.38 -11.74
C LEU A 270 3.70 -11.83 -11.91
N VAL A 271 2.91 -12.67 -12.58
CA VAL A 271 3.14 -14.12 -12.62
C VAL A 271 3.47 -14.62 -14.03
N GLY A 272 4.56 -15.37 -14.17
CA GLY A 272 4.97 -16.04 -15.40
C GLY A 272 5.04 -15.09 -16.59
N LYS A 273 4.19 -15.32 -17.61
CA LYS A 273 4.09 -14.45 -18.80
C LYS A 273 3.58 -13.04 -18.48
N GLY A 274 2.98 -12.84 -17.31
CA GLY A 274 2.62 -11.54 -16.77
C GLY A 274 3.82 -10.73 -16.28
N ILE A 275 5.04 -11.28 -16.24
CA ILE A 275 6.28 -10.52 -16.06
C ILE A 275 6.69 -9.98 -17.44
N SER A 276 6.03 -8.90 -17.86
CA SER A 276 6.04 -8.39 -19.23
C SER A 276 6.19 -6.86 -19.28
N GLU A 277 6.45 -6.33 -20.48
CA GLU A 277 6.61 -4.88 -20.69
C GLU A 277 5.39 -4.08 -20.23
N LEU A 278 4.18 -4.55 -20.54
CA LEU A 278 2.95 -3.87 -20.18
C LEU A 278 2.80 -3.76 -18.65
N THR A 279 2.89 -4.88 -17.95
CA THR A 279 2.64 -4.97 -16.51
C THR A 279 3.75 -4.33 -15.68
N ILE A 280 5.02 -4.55 -16.04
CA ILE A 280 6.15 -3.89 -15.39
C ILE A 280 6.10 -2.38 -15.63
N GLY A 281 5.75 -1.96 -16.86
CA GLY A 281 5.55 -0.55 -17.19
C GLY A 281 4.38 0.10 -16.44
N LEU A 282 3.26 -0.61 -16.26
CA LEU A 282 2.12 -0.11 -15.49
C LEU A 282 2.49 0.06 -14.01
N ALA A 283 3.11 -0.94 -13.39
CA ALA A 283 3.56 -0.85 -12.01
C ALA A 283 4.60 0.27 -11.81
N SER A 284 5.59 0.37 -12.71
CA SER A 284 6.63 1.41 -12.62
C SER A 284 6.04 2.82 -12.75
N ARG A 285 5.14 3.04 -13.73
CA ARG A 285 4.44 4.33 -13.89
C ARG A 285 3.53 4.67 -12.72
N PHE A 286 2.90 3.68 -12.11
CA PHE A 286 2.11 3.90 -10.89
C PHE A 286 3.00 4.37 -9.74
N ILE A 287 4.13 3.70 -9.50
CA ILE A 287 5.06 3.99 -8.40
C ILE A 287 5.61 5.42 -8.49
N ILE A 288 6.00 5.85 -9.70
CA ILE A 288 6.64 7.16 -9.93
C ILE A 288 5.65 8.26 -10.30
N GLY A 289 4.41 7.92 -10.65
CA GLY A 289 3.37 8.87 -11.04
C GLY A 289 2.79 9.66 -9.87
N PRO A 290 1.96 10.68 -10.15
CA PRO A 290 1.39 11.54 -9.12
C PRO A 290 0.45 10.77 -8.18
N CYS A 291 0.52 11.05 -6.88
CA CYS A 291 -0.34 10.42 -5.88
C CYS A 291 -1.76 11.01 -5.90
N SER A 292 -2.60 10.53 -6.81
CA SER A 292 -3.95 11.07 -7.07
C SER A 292 -4.89 11.04 -5.87
N CYS A 293 -4.81 10.04 -4.99
CA CYS A 293 -5.80 9.88 -3.91
C CYS A 293 -5.28 10.19 -2.51
N GLN A 294 -3.96 10.29 -2.26
CA GLN A 294 -3.29 10.49 -0.95
C GLN A 294 -3.69 9.50 0.19
N VAL A 295 -4.86 8.88 0.10
CA VAL A 295 -5.45 7.89 0.99
C VAL A 295 -4.89 6.54 0.61
N LYS A 296 -4.06 6.00 1.50
CA LYS A 296 -3.39 4.71 1.33
C LYS A 296 -4.33 3.59 0.88
N ASN A 297 -5.49 3.43 1.53
CA ASN A 297 -6.41 2.33 1.28
C ASN A 297 -7.18 2.44 -0.05
N GLN A 298 -6.98 3.52 -0.81
CA GLN A 298 -7.46 3.65 -2.19
C GLN A 298 -6.37 3.34 -3.22
N ASN A 299 -5.19 2.92 -2.77
CA ASN A 299 -4.09 2.47 -3.61
C ASN A 299 -3.96 0.94 -3.50
N PRO A 300 -3.56 0.26 -4.57
CA PRO A 300 -3.42 -1.20 -4.55
C PRO A 300 -2.35 -1.67 -3.58
N GLY A 301 -2.54 -2.88 -3.07
CA GLY A 301 -1.53 -3.64 -2.34
C GLY A 301 -1.73 -3.80 -0.83
N PHE A 302 -0.70 -4.36 -0.20
CA PHE A 302 -0.59 -4.58 1.24
C PHE A 302 0.83 -4.26 1.71
N ASP A 303 1.05 -4.09 3.00
CA ASP A 303 2.38 -3.78 3.53
C ASP A 303 3.05 -5.02 4.07
N LEU A 304 4.38 -5.16 3.95
CA LEU A 304 5.15 -6.21 4.60
C LEU A 304 5.22 -6.02 6.13
N LEU A 305 5.33 -7.11 6.87
CA LEU A 305 5.73 -7.11 8.28
C LEU A 305 7.24 -6.85 8.36
N MET A 306 7.66 -5.68 8.84
CA MET A 306 9.05 -5.25 8.88
C MET A 306 9.39 -4.62 10.24
N ALA A 307 10.54 -4.99 10.80
CA ALA A 307 11.11 -4.41 12.02
C ALA A 307 11.94 -3.15 11.69
N VAL A 308 11.27 -2.04 11.35
CA VAL A 308 11.92 -0.80 10.93
C VAL A 308 11.29 0.40 11.63
N ASP A 309 12.13 1.18 12.31
CA ASP A 309 11.75 2.49 12.87
C ASP A 309 11.68 3.55 11.76
N TRP A 310 10.60 3.50 10.99
CA TRP A 310 10.38 4.37 9.83
C TRP A 310 10.42 5.84 10.19
N GLU A 311 9.83 6.25 11.32
CA GLU A 311 9.82 7.65 11.75
C GLU A 311 11.23 8.16 12.03
N LYS A 312 12.09 7.36 12.67
CA LYS A 312 13.50 7.72 12.86
C LYS A 312 14.27 7.79 11.55
N LYS A 313 13.97 6.91 10.58
CA LYS A 313 14.67 6.88 9.29
C LYS A 313 14.28 8.04 8.38
N ILE A 314 12.99 8.39 8.34
CA ILE A 314 12.45 9.46 7.50
C ILE A 314 12.72 10.83 8.12
N GLY A 315 12.67 10.95 9.45
CA GLY A 315 12.78 12.22 10.15
C GLY A 315 11.51 13.07 10.04
N THR A 316 11.63 14.34 10.41
CA THR A 316 10.49 15.27 10.52
C THR A 316 10.24 16.08 9.25
N ALA A 317 11.27 16.35 8.46
CA ALA A 317 11.16 17.08 7.20
C ALA A 317 10.58 16.16 6.11
N LYS A 318 9.50 16.60 5.46
CA LYS A 318 8.76 15.85 4.44
C LYS A 318 8.40 16.82 3.30
N LEU A 319 8.58 16.40 2.05
CA LEU A 319 8.20 17.21 0.88
C LEU A 319 6.71 17.09 0.55
N SER A 320 6.11 15.93 0.86
CA SER A 320 4.67 15.78 0.74
C SER A 320 3.96 16.58 1.82
N ASP A 321 2.75 17.03 1.53
CA ASP A 321 1.84 17.65 2.51
C ASP A 321 0.95 16.61 3.23
N PRO A 322 0.47 16.90 4.44
CA PRO A 322 -0.52 16.04 5.09
C PRO A 322 -1.86 16.13 4.38
N LEU A 323 -2.63 15.04 4.50
CA LEU A 323 -4.07 15.12 4.27
C LEU A 323 -4.63 16.23 5.18
N PRO A 324 -5.43 17.16 4.65
CA PRO A 324 -6.06 18.19 5.47
C PRO A 324 -6.93 17.52 6.54
N GLU A 325 -6.80 17.97 7.79
CA GLU A 325 -7.65 17.50 8.88
C GLU A 325 -9.10 17.92 8.61
N THR A 326 -9.97 16.97 8.27
CA THR A 326 -11.40 17.21 8.12
C THR A 326 -12.04 17.38 9.50
N THR A 327 -11.96 18.60 10.03
CA THR A 327 -12.59 18.97 11.31
C THR A 327 -14.11 19.22 11.19
N SER A 328 -14.66 19.24 9.97
CA SER A 328 -16.08 19.44 9.74
C SER A 328 -16.86 18.14 9.77
N ALA A 329 -17.95 18.10 10.56
CA ALA A 329 -18.91 17.00 10.54
C ALA A 329 -19.43 16.73 9.10
N PRO A 330 -19.66 15.46 8.72
CA PRO A 330 -20.16 15.13 7.40
C PRO A 330 -21.49 15.84 7.13
N VAL A 331 -21.56 16.60 6.04
CA VAL A 331 -22.78 17.28 5.59
C VAL A 331 -23.54 16.36 4.65
N LEU A 332 -24.83 16.15 4.94
CA LEU A 332 -25.71 15.42 4.03
C LEU A 332 -25.89 16.23 2.74
N LEU A 333 -25.33 15.74 1.64
CA LEU A 333 -25.58 16.31 0.32
C LEU A 333 -26.91 15.80 -0.22
N THR A 334 -27.85 16.69 -0.50
CA THR A 334 -29.07 16.34 -1.23
C THR A 334 -28.74 16.10 -2.69
N ILE A 335 -28.81 14.86 -3.13
CA ILE A 335 -28.65 14.49 -4.55
C ILE A 335 -29.88 15.02 -5.31
N PRO A 336 -29.71 15.86 -6.35
CA PRO A 336 -30.83 16.33 -7.16
C PRO A 336 -31.51 15.15 -7.87
N PRO A 337 -32.85 15.16 -8.03
CA PRO A 337 -33.54 14.12 -8.80
C PRO A 337 -32.99 14.11 -10.22
N GLY A 338 -32.52 12.94 -10.67
CA GLY A 338 -31.98 12.74 -12.02
C GLY A 338 -32.98 13.15 -13.09
N ARG A 339 -32.48 13.59 -14.26
CA ARG A 339 -33.33 13.89 -15.42
C ARG A 339 -34.11 12.63 -15.79
N ASN A 340 -35.43 12.68 -15.69
CA ASN A 340 -36.30 11.67 -16.29
C ASN A 340 -35.96 11.56 -17.78
N ALA A 341 -35.53 10.37 -18.22
CA ALA A 341 -35.35 10.08 -19.63
C ALA A 341 -36.69 10.32 -20.34
N LYS A 342 -36.70 11.23 -21.31
CA LYS A 342 -37.81 11.44 -22.24
C LYS A 342 -37.54 10.69 -23.52
#